data_AF-A0A1E3S546-F1
#
_entry.id   AF-A0A1E3S546-F1
#
_cell.length_a   1.000
_cell.length_b   1.000
_cell.length_c   1.000
_cell.angle_alpha   90.00
_cell.angle_beta   90.00
_cell.angle_gamma   90.00
#
_symmetry.space_group_name_H-M   'P 1'
#
loop_
_entity.id
_entity.type
_entity.pdbx_description
1 polymer ?
#
loop_
_entity_poly.entity_id
_entity_poly.type
_entity_poly.pdbx_seq_one_letter_code
_entity_poly.pdbx_strand_id
1 'polypeptide(L)'
;MGLNTGISASRCGVVTLTTAVALGVAACSSTVAPPAAGPTTSAANSTAKAAPAPVVPVTPTATRTNPLAKDWKVYGGTVYYGCPERFTLGGSALDTIRPKVFDTKSGELVSPAVPVAPAGVQITGAACALTGTTDNAKVAYLVTTLTHAQPDVTKTIAYVFDLNSNQPLVTKELQPPNPDVRLAAPKNWGFAGTASGVLWTNAFAGSPRTVVLSNTDLATMWDDPQSGQAWQDVISFQRNTEGRTAGAELRLPSGDAIHQDNDIWTVDEELSDGPDRLVKITRRDGSNPPVISTVFYDLNSRSIIRFGDADRISGGGLTATLVDGQLFIDGHNSGTSDFGFGVWNLRTQHWDLQMNRDEAKQLAITKVAYFAGHLYLTSEGGKYSTIVLPDTAPVRSSWAVRPFGRISGWTLVCQGETAEPAKGECQQIVLVKDQDGHYPGPWT
;
A
#
# COMPACT_ATOMS: atom_id res chain seq x y z
N MET A 1 63.53 -11.06 -0.49
CA MET A 1 63.87 -10.97 -1.92
C MET A 1 63.17 -9.77 -2.50
N GLY A 2 63.93 -8.80 -3.02
CA GLY A 2 63.54 -7.89 -4.12
C GLY A 2 62.46 -6.83 -3.90
N LEU A 3 62.90 -5.60 -3.61
CA LEU A 3 62.22 -4.33 -3.90
C LEU A 3 62.15 -4.04 -5.41
N ASN A 4 61.11 -3.31 -5.86
CA ASN A 4 61.11 -2.16 -6.81
C ASN A 4 59.71 -1.97 -7.42
N THR A 5 58.95 -0.90 -7.11
CA THR A 5 58.93 0.46 -7.72
C THR A 5 58.64 0.53 -9.21
N GLY A 6 57.62 1.31 -9.60
CA GLY A 6 57.44 1.77 -10.98
C GLY A 6 56.12 2.50 -11.25
N ILE A 7 56.08 3.82 -10.96
CA ILE A 7 55.11 4.76 -11.55
C ILE A 7 55.60 5.14 -12.96
N SER A 8 54.70 5.31 -13.92
CA SER A 8 54.93 6.21 -15.06
C SER A 8 53.65 6.90 -15.52
N ALA A 9 53.72 8.23 -15.49
CA ALA A 9 52.80 9.14 -16.16
C ALA A 9 53.29 9.41 -17.60
N SER A 10 52.38 9.66 -18.53
CA SER A 10 52.70 10.27 -19.82
C SER A 10 51.81 11.49 -20.04
N ARG A 11 52.46 12.61 -20.40
CA ARG A 11 51.89 13.93 -20.69
C ARG A 11 52.07 14.26 -22.17
N CYS A 12 51.25 15.22 -22.59
CA CYS A 12 51.44 16.19 -23.69
C CYS A 12 51.02 15.78 -25.10
N GLY A 13 49.95 16.44 -25.54
CA GLY A 13 49.73 16.89 -26.91
C GLY A 13 48.91 18.18 -26.87
N VAL A 14 49.59 19.33 -26.75
CA VAL A 14 49.02 20.67 -26.94
C VAL A 14 49.01 20.96 -28.44
N VAL A 15 47.87 21.38 -28.98
CA VAL A 15 47.82 22.19 -30.22
C VAL A 15 46.91 23.39 -29.95
N THR A 16 47.49 24.57 -30.13
CA THR A 16 46.89 25.90 -29.99
C THR A 16 46.76 26.60 -31.35
N LEU A 17 45.91 27.65 -31.36
CA LEU A 17 45.67 28.71 -32.36
C LEU A 17 44.61 28.39 -33.44
N THR A 18 43.62 29.25 -33.78
CA THR A 18 43.39 30.69 -33.51
C THR A 18 41.95 31.14 -33.85
N THR A 19 41.38 31.95 -32.95
CA THR A 19 40.49 33.14 -33.07
C THR A 19 39.67 33.43 -34.34
N ALA A 20 38.39 33.79 -34.13
CA ALA A 20 37.79 35.03 -34.64
C ALA A 20 36.68 35.57 -33.70
N VAL A 21 36.83 36.83 -33.31
CA VAL A 21 35.93 37.67 -32.49
C VAL A 21 34.95 38.39 -33.42
N ALA A 22 33.67 38.49 -33.03
CA ALA A 22 32.76 39.52 -33.52
C ALA A 22 31.72 39.89 -32.44
N LEU A 23 31.47 41.20 -32.34
CA LEU A 23 30.80 41.92 -31.26
C LEU A 23 29.26 41.82 -31.29
N GLY A 24 28.67 41.81 -30.09
CA GLY A 24 27.73 42.83 -29.58
C GLY A 24 26.48 43.19 -30.38
N VAL A 25 25.32 42.76 -29.88
CA VAL A 25 24.07 43.56 -29.95
C VAL A 25 23.39 43.51 -28.57
N ALA A 26 23.19 44.70 -28.00
CA ALA A 26 22.41 44.96 -26.80
C ALA A 26 20.94 45.26 -27.16
N ALA A 27 20.10 45.40 -26.12
CA ALA A 27 18.71 45.88 -26.08
C ALA A 27 17.63 44.76 -26.14
N CYS A 28 16.55 44.75 -25.36
CA CYS A 28 16.01 45.70 -24.38
C CYS A 28 15.08 44.95 -23.43
N SER A 29 15.25 45.16 -22.13
CA SER A 29 14.27 44.82 -21.09
C SER A 29 13.10 45.80 -21.17
N SER A 30 11.87 45.33 -21.32
CA SER A 30 10.67 46.16 -21.12
C SER A 30 9.90 45.64 -19.91
N THR A 31 10.12 46.32 -18.79
CA THR A 31 9.31 46.23 -17.58
C THR A 31 8.04 47.04 -17.82
N VAL A 32 6.90 46.37 -17.99
CA VAL A 32 5.59 47.04 -18.06
C VAL A 32 5.07 47.21 -16.63
N ALA A 33 5.05 48.45 -16.17
CA ALA A 33 4.38 48.86 -14.94
C ALA A 33 2.84 48.77 -15.11
N PRO A 34 2.09 48.43 -14.06
CA PRO A 34 0.63 48.44 -14.08
C PRO A 34 0.11 49.89 -14.16
N PRO A 35 -0.99 50.17 -14.89
CA PRO A 35 -1.59 51.48 -14.89
C PRO A 35 -2.27 51.80 -13.55
N ALA A 36 -2.23 53.08 -13.24
CA ALA A 36 -2.62 53.72 -12.00
C ALA A 36 -4.11 53.63 -11.65
N ALA A 37 -4.38 53.76 -10.36
CA ALA A 37 -5.68 54.00 -9.76
C ALA A 37 -6.37 55.24 -10.37
N GLY A 38 -7.63 55.06 -10.74
CA GLY A 38 -8.59 56.12 -11.07
C GLY A 38 -9.61 56.34 -9.93
N PRO A 39 -10.27 57.50 -9.88
CA PRO A 39 -10.68 58.16 -8.64
C PRO A 39 -12.06 57.75 -8.11
N THR A 40 -12.20 57.94 -6.80
CA THR A 40 -13.43 57.98 -6.01
C THR A 40 -14.35 59.16 -6.38
N THR A 41 -15.62 58.87 -6.63
CA THR A 41 -16.83 59.71 -6.40
C THR A 41 -18.03 58.77 -6.53
N SER A 42 -19.23 58.96 -5.97
CA SER A 42 -19.77 59.72 -4.84
C SER A 42 -21.10 59.03 -4.50
N ALA A 43 -21.56 59.22 -3.27
CA ALA A 43 -22.77 58.65 -2.71
C ALA A 43 -24.03 58.86 -3.58
N ALA A 44 -24.87 57.83 -3.66
CA ALA A 44 -26.30 57.97 -3.90
C ALA A 44 -27.04 57.11 -2.86
N ASN A 45 -27.67 57.79 -1.90
CA ASN A 45 -28.63 57.20 -0.98
C ASN A 45 -29.84 56.69 -1.77
N SER A 46 -30.11 55.39 -1.71
CA SER A 46 -31.44 54.84 -1.99
C SER A 46 -31.79 53.80 -0.93
N THR A 47 -32.86 54.10 -0.21
CA THR A 47 -33.54 53.26 0.77
C THR A 47 -34.36 52.19 0.03
N ALA A 48 -33.98 50.91 0.11
CA ALA A 48 -34.91 49.79 0.02
C ALA A 48 -34.28 48.41 0.32
N LYS A 49 -34.95 47.70 1.23
CA LYS A 49 -35.08 46.24 1.37
C LYS A 49 -33.85 45.47 1.88
N ALA A 50 -34.05 44.80 3.03
CA ALA A 50 -33.10 43.89 3.65
C ALA A 50 -32.56 42.89 2.62
N ALA A 51 -31.23 42.86 2.50
CA ALA A 51 -30.53 41.86 1.70
C ALA A 51 -30.85 40.46 2.23
N PRO A 52 -31.07 39.47 1.36
CA PRO A 52 -31.06 38.08 1.80
C PRO A 52 -29.69 37.80 2.41
N ALA A 53 -29.68 37.11 3.54
CA ALA A 53 -28.46 36.61 4.16
C ALA A 53 -27.59 35.91 3.10
N PRO A 54 -26.25 36.01 3.16
CA PRO A 54 -25.39 35.26 2.27
C PRO A 54 -25.77 33.79 2.39
N VAL A 55 -26.21 33.21 1.28
CA VAL A 55 -26.39 31.76 1.17
C VAL A 55 -25.00 31.19 1.34
N VAL A 56 -24.71 30.71 2.55
CA VAL A 56 -23.57 29.83 2.80
C VAL A 56 -23.73 28.70 1.77
N PRO A 57 -22.75 28.44 0.89
CA PRO A 57 -22.80 27.26 0.05
C PRO A 57 -22.99 26.08 0.99
N VAL A 58 -24.14 25.41 0.88
CA VAL A 58 -24.37 24.17 1.60
C VAL A 58 -23.37 23.19 0.98
N THR A 59 -22.21 23.05 1.61
CA THR A 59 -21.24 22.02 1.23
C THR A 59 -22.01 20.71 1.31
N PRO A 60 -22.12 19.94 0.21
CA PRO A 60 -22.79 18.66 0.26
C PRO A 60 -22.08 17.84 1.34
N THR A 61 -22.82 17.50 2.40
CA THR A 61 -22.29 16.72 3.51
C THR A 61 -21.81 15.40 2.90
N ALA A 62 -20.49 15.23 2.79
CA ALA A 62 -19.92 14.10 2.08
C ALA A 62 -20.47 12.80 2.68
N THR A 63 -20.99 11.91 1.84
CA THR A 63 -21.53 10.63 2.27
C THR A 63 -20.45 9.86 3.01
N ARG A 64 -20.77 9.41 4.23
CA ARG A 64 -19.83 8.73 5.12
C ARG A 64 -20.47 7.48 5.71
N THR A 65 -19.66 6.42 5.87
CA THR A 65 -20.08 5.18 6.52
C THR A 65 -20.06 5.27 8.04
N ASN A 66 -20.63 4.26 8.70
CA ASN A 66 -20.29 3.99 10.10
C ASN A 66 -18.80 3.63 10.25
N PRO A 67 -18.22 3.77 11.46
CA PRO A 67 -16.86 3.34 11.74
C PRO A 67 -16.63 1.86 11.40
N LEU A 68 -15.48 1.57 10.80
CA LEU A 68 -15.04 0.21 10.50
C LEU A 68 -14.70 -0.55 11.80
N ALA A 69 -14.80 -1.88 11.73
CA ALA A 69 -14.32 -2.75 12.81
C ALA A 69 -12.80 -2.63 13.00
N LYS A 70 -12.28 -3.00 14.17
CA LYS A 70 -10.86 -2.83 14.52
C LYS A 70 -9.90 -3.67 13.66
N ASP A 71 -10.36 -4.81 13.15
CA ASP A 71 -9.59 -5.80 12.36
C ASP A 71 -9.74 -5.62 10.84
N TRP A 72 -10.16 -4.43 10.40
CA TRP A 72 -10.29 -4.07 8.99
C TRP A 72 -8.95 -4.12 8.24
N LYS A 73 -9.04 -4.40 6.94
CA LYS A 73 -7.92 -4.51 6.01
C LYS A 73 -8.32 -3.92 4.66
N VAL A 74 -7.33 -3.44 3.90
CA VAL A 74 -7.50 -3.09 2.48
C VAL A 74 -7.10 -4.30 1.63
N TYR A 75 -7.88 -4.56 0.58
CA TYR A 75 -7.53 -5.51 -0.47
C TYR A 75 -8.33 -5.16 -1.72
N GLY A 76 -7.71 -5.21 -2.91
CA GLY A 76 -8.52 -5.12 -4.13
C GLY A 76 -9.30 -3.83 -4.27
N GLY A 77 -8.77 -2.70 -3.82
CA GLY A 77 -9.50 -1.43 -3.85
C GLY A 77 -10.79 -1.44 -3.03
N THR A 78 -10.91 -2.31 -2.02
CA THR A 78 -11.99 -2.31 -1.03
C THR A 78 -11.44 -2.55 0.38
N VAL A 79 -12.31 -2.44 1.39
CA VAL A 79 -12.02 -2.89 2.75
C VAL A 79 -12.82 -4.12 3.12
N TYR A 80 -12.22 -4.96 3.96
CA TYR A 80 -12.89 -6.13 4.51
C TYR A 80 -12.39 -6.45 5.92
N TYR A 81 -13.15 -7.25 6.65
CA TYR A 81 -12.80 -7.78 7.98
C TYR A 81 -13.53 -9.09 8.25
N GLY A 82 -13.25 -9.76 9.38
CA GLY A 82 -13.88 -11.03 9.73
C GLY A 82 -13.29 -12.25 8.99
N CYS A 83 -12.15 -12.07 8.31
CA CYS A 83 -11.31 -13.17 7.82
C CYS A 83 -9.97 -13.20 8.59
N PRO A 84 -9.75 -14.21 9.43
CA PRO A 84 -8.50 -14.34 10.19
C PRO A 84 -7.33 -14.66 9.24
N GLU A 85 -6.15 -14.12 9.56
CA GLU A 85 -4.92 -14.37 8.77
C GLU A 85 -4.41 -15.79 8.88
N ARG A 86 -4.80 -16.47 9.95
CA ARG A 86 -4.37 -17.83 10.27
C ARG A 86 -5.56 -18.76 10.27
N PHE A 87 -5.27 -20.03 10.00
CA PHE A 87 -6.24 -21.09 10.08
C PHE A 87 -6.82 -21.18 11.50
N THR A 88 -8.14 -21.11 11.61
CA THR A 88 -8.86 -21.21 12.87
C THR A 88 -9.22 -22.67 13.14
N LEU A 89 -8.81 -23.19 14.29
CA LEU A 89 -9.08 -24.58 14.68
C LEU A 89 -10.37 -24.68 15.50
N GLY A 90 -11.06 -25.81 15.39
CA GLY A 90 -12.21 -26.17 16.22
C GLY A 90 -13.53 -26.29 15.45
N GLY A 91 -14.53 -26.88 16.10
CA GLY A 91 -15.85 -27.13 15.51
C GLY A 91 -16.66 -25.88 15.22
N SER A 92 -16.37 -24.78 15.90
CA SER A 92 -16.98 -23.47 15.71
C SER A 92 -16.14 -22.53 14.85
N ALA A 93 -15.13 -23.03 14.11
CA ALA A 93 -14.26 -22.18 13.30
C ALA A 93 -15.04 -21.37 12.25
N LEU A 94 -16.07 -21.98 11.66
CA LEU A 94 -16.96 -21.24 10.76
C LEU A 94 -17.83 -20.24 11.50
N ASP A 95 -18.06 -20.32 12.81
CA ASP A 95 -18.82 -19.31 13.56
C ASP A 95 -18.03 -18.02 13.78
N THR A 96 -16.71 -18.15 13.92
CA THR A 96 -15.79 -17.02 14.05
C THR A 96 -15.47 -16.34 12.73
N ILE A 97 -15.62 -17.05 11.61
CA ILE A 97 -15.43 -16.51 10.27
C ILE A 97 -16.73 -15.85 9.81
N ARG A 98 -16.72 -14.52 9.80
CA ARG A 98 -17.87 -13.68 9.43
C ARG A 98 -17.38 -12.54 8.53
N PRO A 99 -16.99 -12.85 7.28
CA PRO A 99 -16.45 -11.84 6.40
C PRO A 99 -17.48 -10.74 6.18
N LYS A 100 -17.00 -9.51 6.25
CA LYS A 100 -17.73 -8.33 5.80
C LYS A 100 -16.86 -7.59 4.81
N VAL A 101 -17.40 -7.33 3.64
CA VAL A 101 -16.70 -6.69 2.53
C VAL A 101 -17.46 -5.41 2.20
N PHE A 102 -16.75 -4.31 1.98
CA PHE A 102 -17.37 -3.07 1.57
C PHE A 102 -17.65 -3.13 0.07
N ASP A 103 -18.92 -3.07 -0.32
CA ASP A 103 -19.29 -2.89 -1.71
C ASP A 103 -19.18 -1.40 -2.06
N THR A 104 -18.16 -1.05 -2.83
CA THR A 104 -17.85 0.32 -3.21
C THR A 104 -18.93 0.95 -4.10
N LYS A 105 -19.78 0.15 -4.76
CA LYS A 105 -20.86 0.62 -5.62
C LYS A 105 -22.07 1.08 -4.80
N SER A 106 -22.51 0.26 -3.85
CA SER A 106 -23.62 0.60 -2.94
C SER A 106 -23.20 1.52 -1.79
N GLY A 107 -21.94 1.43 -1.35
CA GLY A 107 -21.45 2.11 -0.15
C GLY A 107 -21.84 1.39 1.15
N GLU A 108 -22.15 0.09 1.07
CA GLU A 108 -22.58 -0.72 2.20
C GLU A 108 -21.63 -1.89 2.48
N LEU A 109 -21.63 -2.37 3.73
CA LEU A 109 -20.92 -3.58 4.11
C LEU A 109 -21.81 -4.80 3.83
N VAL A 110 -21.42 -5.61 2.85
CA VAL A 110 -22.09 -6.88 2.54
C VAL A 110 -21.48 -8.01 3.36
N SER A 111 -22.29 -9.01 3.69
CA SER A 111 -21.88 -10.19 4.45
C SER A 111 -22.02 -11.43 3.56
N PRO A 112 -20.95 -11.88 2.89
CA PRO A 112 -20.99 -13.04 2.03
C PRO A 112 -21.41 -14.30 2.79
N ALA A 113 -22.06 -15.23 2.10
CA ALA A 113 -22.42 -16.50 2.70
C ALA A 113 -21.17 -17.31 3.11
N VAL A 114 -21.33 -18.11 4.17
CA VAL A 114 -20.29 -18.97 4.74
C VAL A 114 -20.66 -20.43 4.43
N PRO A 115 -19.70 -21.34 4.18
CA PRO A 115 -19.99 -22.75 3.96
C PRO A 115 -20.85 -23.37 5.07
N VAL A 116 -21.75 -24.26 4.70
CA VAL A 116 -22.58 -25.02 5.65
C VAL A 116 -22.07 -26.46 5.69
N ALA A 117 -21.82 -27.00 6.88
CA ALA A 117 -21.44 -28.39 7.04
C ALA A 117 -22.60 -29.31 6.61
N PRO A 118 -22.37 -30.30 5.73
CA PRO A 118 -23.36 -31.32 5.43
C PRO A 118 -23.74 -32.12 6.68
N ALA A 119 -24.92 -32.74 6.68
CA ALA A 119 -25.34 -33.61 7.77
C ALA A 119 -24.34 -34.76 7.98
N GLY A 120 -24.00 -35.06 9.25
CA GLY A 120 -23.04 -36.11 9.61
C GLY A 120 -21.57 -35.75 9.39
N VAL A 121 -21.27 -34.48 9.07
CA VAL A 121 -19.92 -33.94 8.91
C VAL A 121 -19.63 -32.95 10.04
N GLN A 122 -18.52 -33.15 10.73
CA GLN A 122 -18.01 -32.24 11.75
C GLN A 122 -16.94 -31.33 11.15
N ILE A 123 -17.03 -30.02 11.39
CA ILE A 123 -15.96 -29.08 11.07
C ILE A 123 -14.84 -29.23 12.10
N THR A 124 -13.58 -29.18 11.65
CA THR A 124 -12.41 -29.21 12.55
C THR A 124 -11.57 -27.95 12.46
N GLY A 125 -11.83 -27.10 11.47
CA GLY A 125 -11.22 -25.80 11.33
C GLY A 125 -11.54 -25.15 10.00
N ALA A 126 -11.21 -23.88 9.88
CA ALA A 126 -11.42 -23.11 8.65
C ALA A 126 -10.51 -21.88 8.54
N ALA A 127 -10.36 -21.38 7.31
CA ALA A 127 -9.78 -20.08 6.99
C ALA A 127 -10.60 -19.41 5.87
N CYS A 128 -10.45 -18.10 5.71
CA CYS A 128 -10.98 -17.40 4.55
C CYS A 128 -10.05 -16.28 4.09
N ALA A 129 -10.19 -15.93 2.81
CA ALA A 129 -9.47 -14.83 2.19
C ALA A 129 -10.36 -14.15 1.14
N LEU A 130 -10.24 -12.83 1.02
CA LEU A 130 -10.79 -12.09 -0.11
C LEU A 130 -9.87 -12.31 -1.32
N THR A 131 -10.45 -12.66 -2.47
CA THR A 131 -9.76 -12.91 -3.75
C THR A 131 -10.48 -12.16 -4.86
N GLY A 132 -9.80 -11.96 -6.00
CA GLY A 132 -10.38 -11.27 -7.15
C GLY A 132 -9.96 -9.80 -7.23
N THR A 133 -10.70 -9.06 -8.04
CA THR A 133 -10.54 -7.60 -8.21
C THR A 133 -11.70 -6.86 -7.56
N THR A 134 -11.65 -5.54 -7.48
CA THR A 134 -12.74 -4.73 -6.90
C THR A 134 -14.10 -5.04 -7.56
N ASP A 135 -14.11 -5.19 -8.88
CA ASP A 135 -15.32 -5.43 -9.66
C ASP A 135 -15.84 -6.87 -9.60
N ASN A 136 -14.99 -7.80 -9.18
CA ASN A 136 -15.30 -9.23 -9.11
C ASN A 136 -14.69 -9.85 -7.85
N ALA A 137 -14.95 -9.20 -6.72
CA ALA A 137 -14.48 -9.64 -5.42
C ALA A 137 -15.23 -10.90 -5.00
N LYS A 138 -14.50 -11.87 -4.46
CA LYS A 138 -15.03 -13.15 -4.00
C LYS A 138 -14.42 -13.51 -2.67
N VAL A 139 -15.14 -14.28 -1.86
CA VAL A 139 -14.57 -14.87 -0.64
C VAL A 139 -14.30 -16.34 -0.90
N ALA A 140 -13.04 -16.73 -0.72
CA ALA A 140 -12.65 -18.12 -0.69
C ALA A 140 -12.60 -18.61 0.75
N TYR A 141 -13.01 -19.86 0.95
CA TYR A 141 -12.94 -20.56 2.22
C TYR A 141 -12.15 -21.85 2.06
N LEU A 142 -11.37 -22.19 3.08
CA LEU A 142 -10.72 -23.49 3.23
C LEU A 142 -11.24 -24.11 4.52
N VAL A 143 -11.88 -25.27 4.44
CA VAL A 143 -12.54 -25.93 5.58
C VAL A 143 -12.00 -27.34 5.74
N THR A 144 -11.61 -27.70 6.95
CA THR A 144 -11.29 -29.09 7.29
C THR A 144 -12.47 -29.75 7.99
N THR A 145 -12.74 -31.00 7.62
CA THR A 145 -13.91 -31.74 8.09
C THR A 145 -13.57 -33.18 8.44
N LEU A 146 -14.36 -33.76 9.33
CA LEU A 146 -14.35 -35.17 9.70
C LEU A 146 -15.74 -35.76 9.45
N THR A 147 -15.82 -36.94 8.83
CA THR A 147 -17.10 -37.64 8.65
C THR A 147 -17.30 -38.66 9.77
N HIS A 148 -18.50 -38.72 10.36
CA HIS A 148 -18.78 -39.68 11.43
C HIS A 148 -18.65 -41.15 10.98
N ALA A 149 -18.88 -41.42 9.68
CA ALA A 149 -18.73 -42.76 9.10
C ALA A 149 -17.27 -43.20 8.98
N GLN A 150 -16.32 -42.26 8.95
CA GLN A 150 -14.88 -42.49 8.82
C GLN A 150 -14.13 -41.46 9.69
N PRO A 151 -14.09 -41.65 11.02
CA PRO A 151 -13.59 -40.65 11.97
C PRO A 151 -12.09 -40.40 11.85
N ASP A 152 -11.34 -41.28 11.17
CA ASP A 152 -9.90 -41.12 10.95
C ASP A 152 -9.56 -40.39 9.63
N VAL A 153 -10.57 -40.08 8.80
CA VAL A 153 -10.37 -39.46 7.49
C VAL A 153 -10.77 -37.99 7.56
N THR A 154 -9.77 -37.11 7.65
CA THR A 154 -9.97 -35.67 7.52
C THR A 154 -9.99 -35.27 6.04
N LYS A 155 -11.03 -34.53 5.64
CA LYS A 155 -11.13 -33.93 4.32
C LYS A 155 -10.88 -32.42 4.38
N THR A 156 -10.21 -31.90 3.35
CA THR A 156 -10.01 -30.46 3.16
C THR A 156 -10.82 -30.03 1.96
N ILE A 157 -11.76 -29.10 2.15
CA ILE A 157 -12.68 -28.65 1.10
C ILE A 157 -12.49 -27.14 0.95
N ALA A 158 -12.25 -26.69 -0.27
CA ALA A 158 -12.23 -25.29 -0.62
C ALA A 158 -13.55 -24.88 -1.28
N TYR A 159 -13.97 -23.65 -1.00
CA TYR A 159 -15.18 -23.04 -1.54
C TYR A 159 -14.86 -21.64 -2.06
N VAL A 160 -15.57 -21.19 -3.09
CA VAL A 160 -15.56 -19.80 -3.54
C VAL A 160 -16.98 -19.29 -3.58
N PHE A 161 -17.23 -18.12 -2.99
CA PHE A 161 -18.51 -17.43 -2.98
C PHE A 161 -18.37 -16.07 -3.64
N ASP A 162 -19.37 -15.71 -4.45
CA ASP A 162 -19.65 -14.31 -4.77
C ASP A 162 -20.11 -13.59 -3.50
N LEU A 163 -19.90 -12.28 -3.40
CA LEU A 163 -20.39 -11.47 -2.29
C LEU A 163 -21.93 -11.50 -2.18
N ASN A 164 -22.64 -11.72 -3.30
CA ASN A 164 -24.10 -11.66 -3.36
C ASN A 164 -24.78 -13.03 -3.43
N SER A 165 -24.02 -14.13 -3.47
CA SER A 165 -24.57 -15.47 -3.59
C SER A 165 -24.70 -16.16 -2.24
N ASN A 166 -25.84 -16.83 -2.03
CA ASN A 166 -26.05 -17.70 -0.87
C ASN A 166 -25.52 -19.13 -1.08
N GLN A 167 -25.00 -19.44 -2.27
CA GLN A 167 -24.45 -20.74 -2.63
C GLN A 167 -23.01 -20.58 -3.13
N PRO A 168 -22.14 -21.58 -2.89
CA PRO A 168 -20.79 -21.55 -3.45
C PRO A 168 -20.86 -21.56 -4.97
N LEU A 169 -20.09 -20.67 -5.61
CA LEU A 169 -19.85 -20.70 -7.05
C LEU A 169 -19.09 -21.98 -7.43
N VAL A 170 -18.14 -22.37 -6.59
CA VAL A 170 -17.30 -23.56 -6.76
C VAL A 170 -17.07 -24.20 -5.41
N THR A 171 -17.09 -25.53 -5.40
CA THR A 171 -16.69 -26.36 -4.26
C THR A 171 -15.74 -27.43 -4.75
N LYS A 172 -14.63 -27.65 -4.04
CA LYS A 172 -13.64 -28.68 -4.41
C LYS A 172 -12.98 -29.31 -3.19
N GLU A 173 -12.98 -30.63 -3.15
CA GLU A 173 -12.15 -31.38 -2.20
C GLU A 173 -10.69 -31.31 -2.67
N LEU A 174 -9.82 -30.78 -1.82
CA LEU A 174 -8.39 -30.62 -2.10
C LEU A 174 -7.66 -31.90 -1.71
N GLN A 175 -7.01 -32.51 -2.69
CA GLN A 175 -6.22 -33.71 -2.51
C GLN A 175 -4.73 -33.39 -2.71
N PRO A 176 -3.83 -34.12 -2.02
CA PRO A 176 -2.42 -34.05 -2.33
C PRO A 176 -2.14 -34.38 -3.80
N PRO A 177 -1.10 -33.78 -4.41
CA PRO A 177 -0.80 -33.97 -5.82
C PRO A 177 -0.43 -35.42 -6.17
N ASN A 178 0.05 -36.19 -5.19
CA ASN A 178 0.28 -37.62 -5.31
C ASN A 178 0.08 -38.32 -3.94
N PRO A 179 -0.05 -39.66 -3.90
CA PRO A 179 -0.31 -40.40 -2.67
C PRO A 179 0.82 -40.36 -1.61
N ASP A 180 2.06 -40.08 -2.04
CA ASP A 180 3.23 -40.04 -1.14
C ASP A 180 3.32 -38.71 -0.37
N VAL A 181 2.70 -37.66 -0.89
CA VAL A 181 2.61 -36.36 -0.24
C VAL A 181 1.40 -36.34 0.70
N ARG A 182 1.64 -36.01 1.97
CA ARG A 182 0.58 -35.83 2.98
C ARG A 182 0.35 -34.36 3.24
N LEU A 183 -0.89 -34.00 3.57
CA LEU A 183 -1.18 -32.66 4.09
C LEU A 183 -0.46 -32.44 5.43
N ALA A 184 0.04 -31.22 5.64
CA ALA A 184 0.56 -30.81 6.93
C ALA A 184 -0.58 -30.62 7.94
N ALA A 185 -0.22 -30.47 9.22
CA ALA A 185 -1.20 -30.12 10.25
C ALA A 185 -1.85 -28.75 9.95
N PRO A 186 -3.19 -28.61 9.98
CA PRO A 186 -3.89 -27.38 9.59
C PRO A 186 -3.46 -26.12 10.36
N LYS A 187 -2.99 -26.29 11.61
CA LYS A 187 -2.50 -25.19 12.46
C LYS A 187 -1.36 -24.37 11.86
N ASN A 188 -0.64 -24.91 10.87
CA ASN A 188 0.49 -24.27 10.21
C ASN A 188 0.13 -23.68 8.83
N TRP A 189 -1.10 -23.89 8.36
CA TRP A 189 -1.52 -23.41 7.05
C TRP A 189 -1.73 -21.90 7.06
N GLY A 190 -1.31 -21.25 5.98
CA GLY A 190 -1.73 -19.89 5.65
C GLY A 190 -2.68 -19.90 4.46
N PHE A 191 -3.56 -18.89 4.42
CA PHE A 191 -4.52 -18.72 3.35
C PHE A 191 -4.65 -17.24 3.02
N ALA A 192 -4.28 -16.87 1.80
CA ALA A 192 -4.27 -15.48 1.34
C ALA A 192 -4.82 -15.40 -0.08
N GLY A 193 -5.46 -14.29 -0.45
CA GLY A 193 -6.03 -14.11 -1.79
C GLY A 193 -5.15 -13.29 -2.70
N THR A 194 -5.31 -13.51 -4.00
CA THR A 194 -4.70 -12.77 -5.10
C THR A 194 -5.77 -12.39 -6.13
N ALA A 195 -5.44 -11.54 -7.09
CA ALA A 195 -6.37 -11.09 -8.13
C ALA A 195 -7.02 -12.23 -8.92
N SER A 196 -6.33 -13.36 -9.09
CA SER A 196 -6.80 -14.51 -9.86
C SER A 196 -7.06 -15.77 -9.03
N GLY A 197 -6.72 -15.77 -7.74
CA GLY A 197 -6.66 -17.01 -6.98
C GLY A 197 -6.48 -16.86 -5.49
N VAL A 198 -6.10 -17.97 -4.86
CA VAL A 198 -5.75 -18.04 -3.45
C VAL A 198 -4.48 -18.84 -3.26
N LEU A 199 -3.62 -18.35 -2.37
CA LEU A 199 -2.46 -19.06 -1.87
C LEU A 199 -2.86 -19.93 -0.69
N TRP A 200 -2.48 -21.20 -0.76
CA TRP A 200 -2.47 -22.12 0.37
C TRP A 200 -1.02 -22.45 0.72
N THR A 201 -0.53 -21.86 1.80
CA THR A 201 0.88 -21.99 2.23
C THR A 201 1.01 -23.07 3.30
N ASN A 202 2.18 -23.73 3.32
CA ASN A 202 2.48 -24.86 4.20
C ASN A 202 1.46 -26.01 4.11
N ALA A 203 0.88 -26.22 2.93
CA ALA A 203 -0.20 -27.19 2.72
C ALA A 203 0.23 -28.64 3.01
N PHE A 204 1.50 -28.97 2.79
CA PHE A 204 2.03 -30.33 2.80
C PHE A 204 3.13 -30.56 3.84
N ALA A 205 3.23 -31.79 4.33
CA ALA A 205 4.26 -32.19 5.29
C ALA A 205 5.65 -32.22 4.64
N GLY A 206 6.69 -31.95 5.42
CA GLY A 206 8.10 -32.09 5.03
C GLY A 206 8.73 -30.90 4.32
N SER A 207 7.95 -30.03 3.66
CA SER A 207 8.44 -28.77 3.07
C SER A 207 7.38 -27.67 3.14
N PRO A 208 7.77 -26.38 3.29
CA PRO A 208 6.84 -25.25 3.41
C PRO A 208 6.22 -24.87 2.05
N ARG A 209 5.75 -25.85 1.28
CA ARG A 209 5.23 -25.66 -0.08
C ARG A 209 4.02 -24.73 -0.10
N THR A 210 3.96 -23.89 -1.13
CA THR A 210 2.80 -23.05 -1.47
C THR A 210 2.09 -23.61 -2.69
N VAL A 211 0.76 -23.67 -2.64
CA VAL A 211 -0.08 -23.99 -3.79
C VAL A 211 -0.92 -22.77 -4.13
N VAL A 212 -0.99 -22.41 -5.41
CA VAL A 212 -1.89 -21.35 -5.88
C VAL A 212 -3.07 -21.99 -6.59
N LEU A 213 -4.26 -21.75 -6.05
CA LEU A 213 -5.53 -22.25 -6.59
C LEU A 213 -6.24 -21.12 -7.33
N SER A 214 -6.85 -21.40 -8.48
CA SER A 214 -7.68 -20.43 -9.20
C SER A 214 -8.95 -20.09 -8.42
N ASN A 215 -9.37 -18.83 -8.46
CA ASN A 215 -10.65 -18.39 -7.88
C ASN A 215 -11.87 -18.64 -8.81
N THR A 216 -11.67 -19.31 -9.94
CA THR A 216 -12.74 -19.66 -10.89
C THR A 216 -13.20 -21.10 -10.79
N ASP A 217 -12.30 -22.03 -10.43
CA ASP A 217 -12.59 -23.47 -10.40
C ASP A 217 -11.79 -24.24 -9.31
N LEU A 218 -11.01 -23.54 -8.49
CA LEU A 218 -10.12 -24.12 -7.47
C LEU A 218 -9.12 -25.14 -8.05
N ALA A 219 -8.82 -25.09 -9.34
CA ALA A 219 -7.72 -25.83 -9.93
C ALA A 219 -6.37 -25.27 -9.44
N THR A 220 -5.43 -26.16 -9.16
CA THR A 220 -4.04 -25.77 -8.95
C THR A 220 -3.53 -25.13 -10.24
N MET A 221 -3.17 -23.86 -10.17
CA MET A 221 -2.55 -23.15 -11.28
C MET A 221 -1.07 -23.49 -11.34
N TRP A 222 -0.39 -23.44 -10.19
CA TRP A 222 1.02 -23.77 -10.02
C TRP A 222 1.34 -23.94 -8.52
N ASP A 223 2.54 -24.43 -8.23
CA ASP A 223 3.06 -24.53 -6.86
C ASP A 223 4.52 -24.09 -6.75
N ASP A 224 4.96 -23.83 -5.52
CA ASP A 224 6.33 -23.46 -5.20
C ASP A 224 6.83 -24.22 -3.96
N PRO A 225 8.07 -24.74 -3.95
CA PRO A 225 8.60 -25.46 -2.79
C PRO A 225 8.79 -24.58 -1.53
N GLN A 226 8.74 -23.25 -1.66
CA GLN A 226 8.87 -22.30 -0.55
C GLN A 226 7.53 -21.73 -0.10
N SER A 227 7.48 -21.22 1.13
CA SER A 227 6.30 -20.51 1.61
C SER A 227 6.28 -19.12 0.99
N GLY A 228 5.17 -18.79 0.34
CA GLY A 228 4.93 -17.47 -0.22
C GLY A 228 4.25 -16.53 0.77
N GLN A 229 4.39 -15.24 0.53
CA GLN A 229 3.54 -14.19 1.08
C GLN A 229 2.86 -13.51 -0.11
N ALA A 230 1.54 -13.28 -0.01
CA ALA A 230 0.76 -12.72 -1.09
C ALA A 230 0.12 -11.39 -0.73
N TRP A 231 0.08 -10.54 -1.73
CA TRP A 231 -0.81 -9.40 -1.85
C TRP A 231 -1.74 -9.64 -3.04
N GLN A 232 -2.41 -8.61 -3.54
CA GLN A 232 -3.38 -8.78 -4.61
C GLN A 232 -2.69 -9.18 -5.92
N ASP A 233 -1.67 -8.42 -6.32
CA ASP A 233 -1.07 -8.48 -7.65
C ASP A 233 0.35 -9.08 -7.63
N VAL A 234 0.90 -9.38 -6.44
CA VAL A 234 2.24 -9.95 -6.28
C VAL A 234 2.31 -11.01 -5.19
N ILE A 235 3.19 -11.99 -5.40
CA ILE A 235 3.57 -13.02 -4.43
C ILE A 235 5.08 -12.98 -4.26
N SER A 236 5.57 -12.96 -3.02
CA SER A 236 7.00 -13.05 -2.73
C SER A 236 7.38 -14.41 -2.16
N PHE A 237 8.48 -14.97 -2.65
CA PHE A 237 9.13 -16.16 -2.11
C PHE A 237 10.54 -15.83 -1.65
N GLN A 238 10.88 -16.27 -0.44
CA GLN A 238 12.27 -16.23 0.02
C GLN A 238 13.09 -17.27 -0.76
N ARG A 239 14.26 -16.87 -1.26
CA ARG A 239 15.17 -17.69 -2.05
C ARG A 239 16.54 -17.73 -1.37
N ASN A 240 17.03 -18.94 -1.16
CA ASN A 240 18.41 -19.17 -0.72
C ASN A 240 19.23 -19.55 -1.95
N THR A 241 20.07 -18.65 -2.44
CA THR A 241 21.04 -18.96 -3.51
C THR A 241 22.38 -19.35 -2.89
N GLU A 242 23.06 -20.34 -3.47
CA GLU A 242 24.34 -20.86 -2.97
C GLU A 242 25.35 -19.72 -2.66
N GLY A 243 25.76 -19.62 -1.39
CA GLY A 243 26.73 -18.63 -0.91
C GLY A 243 26.15 -17.35 -0.28
N ARG A 244 24.84 -17.09 -0.36
CA ARG A 244 24.16 -16.01 0.38
C ARG A 244 22.94 -16.53 1.11
N THR A 245 22.75 -16.08 2.34
CA THR A 245 21.72 -16.60 3.27
C THR A 245 20.33 -16.00 3.08
N ALA A 246 20.10 -15.09 2.14
CA ALA A 246 18.79 -14.48 1.92
C ALA A 246 18.70 -13.82 0.54
N GLY A 247 17.51 -13.82 -0.04
CA GLY A 247 17.12 -13.19 -1.28
C GLY A 247 15.62 -13.42 -1.47
N ALA A 248 15.00 -12.74 -2.43
CA ALA A 248 13.59 -12.98 -2.71
C ALA A 248 13.30 -12.95 -4.22
N GLU A 249 12.25 -13.67 -4.60
CA GLU A 249 11.66 -13.62 -5.93
C GLU A 249 10.21 -13.16 -5.83
N LEU A 250 9.86 -12.17 -6.64
CA LEU A 250 8.50 -11.72 -6.86
C LEU A 250 7.91 -12.44 -8.07
N ARG A 251 6.68 -12.93 -7.93
CA ARG A 251 5.89 -13.53 -8.99
C ARG A 251 4.53 -12.87 -9.10
N LEU A 252 3.98 -12.85 -10.31
CA LEU A 252 2.56 -12.57 -10.52
C LEU A 252 1.70 -13.75 -10.03
N PRO A 253 0.41 -13.54 -9.73
CA PRO A 253 -0.53 -14.62 -9.44
C PRO A 253 -0.61 -15.73 -10.49
N SER A 254 -0.25 -15.43 -11.75
CA SER A 254 -0.12 -16.42 -12.84
C SER A 254 1.05 -17.39 -12.66
N GLY A 255 2.03 -17.06 -11.83
CA GLY A 255 3.25 -17.83 -11.61
C GLY A 255 4.48 -17.27 -12.34
N ASP A 256 4.31 -16.24 -13.16
CA ASP A 256 5.41 -15.58 -13.88
C ASP A 256 6.34 -14.86 -12.91
N ALA A 257 7.63 -15.19 -12.93
CA ALA A 257 8.65 -14.44 -12.20
C ALA A 257 8.87 -13.06 -12.83
N ILE A 258 8.83 -12.01 -12.02
CA ILE A 258 8.95 -10.62 -12.48
C ILE A 258 10.18 -9.91 -11.90
N HIS A 259 10.67 -10.35 -10.75
CA HIS A 259 11.86 -9.79 -10.14
C HIS A 259 12.50 -10.80 -9.19
N GLN A 260 13.83 -10.92 -9.21
CA GLN A 260 14.58 -11.69 -8.24
C GLN A 260 15.89 -10.98 -7.93
N ASP A 261 16.23 -10.87 -6.66
CA ASP A 261 17.49 -10.28 -6.22
C ASP A 261 17.94 -10.92 -4.88
N ASN A 262 19.24 -11.21 -4.81
CA ASN A 262 19.92 -11.85 -3.68
C ASN A 262 20.28 -10.86 -2.56
N ASP A 263 19.99 -9.58 -2.74
CA ASP A 263 20.12 -8.55 -1.71
C ASP A 263 18.76 -8.18 -1.09
N ILE A 264 17.66 -8.80 -1.52
CA ILE A 264 16.34 -8.57 -0.90
C ILE A 264 16.32 -9.22 0.48
N TRP A 265 16.08 -8.39 1.49
CA TRP A 265 15.90 -8.81 2.88
C TRP A 265 14.43 -9.14 3.15
N THR A 266 13.53 -8.19 2.85
CA THR A 266 12.08 -8.36 2.99
C THR A 266 11.34 -7.68 1.85
N VAL A 267 10.18 -8.26 1.52
CA VAL A 267 9.16 -7.61 0.70
C VAL A 267 8.10 -7.12 1.68
N ASP A 268 7.96 -5.81 1.78
CA ASP A 268 7.29 -5.19 2.92
C ASP A 268 5.78 -5.02 2.66
N GLU A 269 5.42 -4.55 1.47
CA GLU A 269 4.05 -4.15 1.13
C GLU A 269 3.83 -4.01 -0.39
N GLU A 270 2.59 -4.23 -0.83
CA GLU A 270 2.08 -3.77 -2.12
C GLU A 270 1.29 -2.48 -1.92
N LEU A 271 1.75 -1.38 -2.52
CA LEU A 271 1.08 -0.08 -2.54
C LEU A 271 0.23 0.04 -3.81
N SER A 272 -1.01 0.45 -3.66
CA SER A 272 -1.94 0.63 -4.78
C SER A 272 -2.73 1.93 -4.65
N ASP A 273 -2.81 2.68 -5.75
CA ASP A 273 -3.78 3.77 -5.92
C ASP A 273 -4.18 3.86 -7.40
N GLY A 274 -5.47 3.71 -7.68
CA GLY A 274 -5.99 3.69 -9.05
C GLY A 274 -5.25 2.67 -9.94
N PRO A 275 -4.55 3.10 -11.00
CA PRO A 275 -3.73 2.23 -11.86
C PRO A 275 -2.31 1.99 -11.35
N ASP A 276 -1.80 2.80 -10.41
CA ASP A 276 -0.42 2.72 -9.97
C ASP A 276 -0.26 1.58 -8.94
N ARG A 277 0.76 0.73 -9.12
CA ARG A 277 1.03 -0.47 -8.32
C ARG A 277 2.52 -0.61 -8.06
N LEU A 278 2.92 -0.47 -6.81
CA LEU A 278 4.32 -0.56 -6.40
C LEU A 278 4.50 -1.65 -5.34
N VAL A 279 5.63 -2.33 -5.37
CA VAL A 279 6.07 -3.24 -4.30
C VAL A 279 7.22 -2.58 -3.57
N LYS A 280 7.05 -2.39 -2.26
CA LYS A 280 8.08 -1.86 -1.38
C LYS A 280 8.97 -3.01 -0.90
N ILE A 281 10.27 -2.84 -1.08
CA ILE A 281 11.26 -3.89 -0.82
C ILE A 281 12.38 -3.29 0.04
N THR A 282 12.71 -3.95 1.15
CA THR A 282 13.91 -3.66 1.92
C THR A 282 15.07 -4.53 1.42
N ARG A 283 16.18 -3.91 1.05
CA ARG A 283 17.43 -4.55 0.63
C ARG A 283 18.48 -4.44 1.72
N ARG A 284 19.35 -5.45 1.79
CA ARG A 284 20.58 -5.45 2.59
C ARG A 284 21.74 -5.75 1.67
N ASP A 285 22.51 -4.72 1.34
CA ASP A 285 23.71 -4.86 0.51
C ASP A 285 24.82 -5.55 1.32
N GLY A 286 25.60 -6.41 0.65
CA GLY A 286 26.68 -7.21 1.25
C GLY A 286 27.94 -6.44 1.67
N SER A 287 27.90 -5.10 1.78
CA SER A 287 29.02 -4.31 2.29
C SER A 287 29.31 -4.62 3.76
N ASN A 288 30.49 -4.22 4.26
CA ASN A 288 30.83 -4.31 5.67
C ASN A 288 31.15 -2.90 6.24
N PRO A 289 30.25 -2.29 7.03
CA PRO A 289 28.97 -2.85 7.52
C PRO A 289 27.90 -2.96 6.41
N PRO A 290 26.90 -3.86 6.58
CA PRO A 290 25.80 -3.99 5.62
C PRO A 290 25.00 -2.69 5.54
N VAL A 291 24.74 -2.22 4.32
CA VAL A 291 23.89 -1.05 4.08
C VAL A 291 22.46 -1.53 3.86
N ILE A 292 21.52 -0.98 4.62
CA ILE A 292 20.09 -1.25 4.47
C ILE A 292 19.50 -0.12 3.62
N SER A 293 18.68 -0.48 2.64
CA SER A 293 17.99 0.48 1.78
C SER A 293 16.58 0.02 1.43
N THR A 294 15.73 0.96 1.05
CA THR A 294 14.37 0.69 0.55
C THR A 294 14.32 1.01 -0.94
N VAL A 295 13.74 0.10 -1.72
CA VAL A 295 13.47 0.28 -3.15
C VAL A 295 11.98 0.06 -3.42
N PHE A 296 11.50 0.61 -4.52
CA PHE A 296 10.12 0.44 -4.97
C PHE A 296 10.12 -0.16 -6.37
N TYR A 297 9.51 -1.32 -6.55
CA TYR A 297 9.37 -1.99 -7.83
C TYR A 297 7.99 -1.69 -8.41
N ASP A 298 7.93 -1.10 -9.60
CA ASP A 298 6.67 -0.82 -10.30
C ASP A 298 6.19 -2.06 -11.05
N LEU A 299 4.99 -2.55 -10.72
CA LEU A 299 4.41 -3.75 -11.33
C LEU A 299 3.98 -3.51 -12.79
N ASN A 300 3.64 -2.27 -13.16
CA ASN A 300 3.21 -1.92 -14.50
C ASN A 300 4.39 -1.86 -15.46
N SER A 301 5.46 -1.14 -15.09
CA SER A 301 6.66 -1.02 -15.92
C SER A 301 7.66 -2.16 -15.72
N ARG A 302 7.47 -2.98 -14.68
CA ARG A 302 8.36 -4.08 -14.28
C ARG A 302 9.79 -3.63 -14.01
N SER A 303 9.94 -2.49 -13.33
CA SER A 303 11.24 -1.87 -13.06
C SER A 303 11.32 -1.23 -11.69
N ILE A 304 12.52 -1.12 -11.14
CA ILE A 304 12.77 -0.32 -9.93
C ILE A 304 12.61 1.17 -10.24
N ILE A 305 11.88 1.88 -9.37
CA ILE A 305 11.73 3.34 -9.42
C ILE A 305 13.07 4.01 -9.09
N ARG A 306 13.46 4.98 -9.92
CA ARG A 306 14.62 5.83 -9.68
C ARG A 306 14.18 7.17 -9.09
N PHE A 307 14.92 7.62 -8.08
CA PHE A 307 14.78 8.90 -7.41
C PHE A 307 15.92 9.82 -7.85
N GLY A 308 15.76 10.47 -9.00
CA GLY A 308 16.85 11.15 -9.69
C GLY A 308 17.92 10.14 -10.12
N ASP A 309 19.15 10.32 -9.67
CA ASP A 309 20.25 9.41 -9.99
C ASP A 309 20.25 8.12 -9.15
N ALA A 310 19.57 8.12 -8.01
CA ALA A 310 19.52 6.98 -7.08
C ALA A 310 18.41 5.98 -7.45
N ASP A 311 18.64 4.70 -7.17
CA ASP A 311 17.65 3.60 -7.30
C ASP A 311 17.09 3.16 -5.94
N ARG A 312 17.50 3.81 -4.86
CA ARG A 312 17.23 3.39 -3.48
C ARG A 312 17.18 4.57 -2.52
N ILE A 313 16.45 4.38 -1.42
CA ILE A 313 16.37 5.29 -0.28
C ILE A 313 17.11 4.66 0.90
N SER A 314 17.86 5.45 1.66
CA SER A 314 18.59 4.97 2.84
C SER A 314 17.64 4.38 3.90
N GLY A 315 18.00 3.24 4.49
CA GLY A 315 17.28 2.57 5.57
C GLY A 315 16.18 1.59 5.14
N GLY A 316 15.74 0.79 6.09
CA GLY A 316 14.67 -0.19 5.94
C GLY A 316 13.51 0.09 6.88
N GLY A 317 12.37 -0.57 6.64
CA GLY A 317 11.17 -0.40 7.47
C GLY A 317 10.58 1.02 7.43
N LEU A 318 10.85 1.77 6.36
CA LEU A 318 10.31 3.13 6.17
C LEU A 318 8.79 3.07 6.03
N THR A 319 8.05 4.11 6.42
CA THR A 319 6.62 4.19 6.08
C THR A 319 6.47 4.74 4.67
N ALA A 320 5.49 4.24 3.92
CA ALA A 320 5.22 4.74 2.57
C ALA A 320 3.71 4.84 2.33
N THR A 321 3.31 5.78 1.47
CA THR A 321 1.92 5.94 1.04
C THR A 321 1.90 6.37 -0.42
N LEU A 322 1.09 5.70 -1.24
CA LEU A 322 0.89 6.05 -2.63
C LEU A 322 -0.50 6.66 -2.79
N VAL A 323 -0.57 7.88 -3.32
CA VAL A 323 -1.83 8.58 -3.56
C VAL A 323 -1.65 9.62 -4.66
N ASP A 324 -2.59 9.70 -5.60
CA ASP A 324 -2.62 10.64 -6.72
C ASP A 324 -1.32 10.63 -7.55
N GLY A 325 -0.71 9.45 -7.73
CA GLY A 325 0.58 9.31 -8.42
C GLY A 325 1.78 9.88 -7.66
N GLN A 326 1.60 10.22 -6.38
CA GLN A 326 2.63 10.73 -5.49
C GLN A 326 2.97 9.67 -4.44
N LEU A 327 4.25 9.32 -4.36
CA LEU A 327 4.80 8.37 -3.40
C LEU A 327 5.42 9.14 -2.24
N PHE A 328 4.73 9.16 -1.12
CA PHE A 328 5.28 9.65 0.14
C PHE A 328 6.12 8.57 0.82
N ILE A 329 7.30 8.95 1.30
CA ILE A 329 8.24 8.08 2.00
C ILE A 329 8.65 8.78 3.28
N ASP A 330 8.59 8.05 4.39
CA ASP A 330 8.94 8.55 5.71
C ASP A 330 9.99 7.66 6.40
N GLY A 331 11.16 8.24 6.62
CA GLY A 331 12.28 7.67 7.37
C GLY A 331 12.68 8.45 8.61
N HIS A 332 11.98 9.54 8.98
CA HIS A 332 12.48 10.48 10.00
C HIS A 332 12.75 9.82 11.36
N ASN A 333 11.87 8.88 11.74
CA ASN A 333 11.96 8.10 12.96
C ASN A 333 12.68 6.75 12.80
N SER A 334 13.19 6.42 11.60
CA SER A 334 13.89 5.16 11.38
C SER A 334 15.30 5.19 11.98
N GLY A 335 15.62 4.21 12.81
CA GLY A 335 16.98 4.03 13.35
C GLY A 335 18.02 3.67 12.30
N THR A 336 17.60 3.29 11.09
CA THR A 336 18.48 2.76 10.02
C THR A 336 18.55 3.66 8.79
N SER A 337 17.88 4.82 8.80
CA SER A 337 17.76 5.70 7.63
C SER A 337 18.45 7.03 7.84
N ASP A 338 19.11 7.56 6.82
CA ASP A 338 19.55 8.97 6.75
C ASP A 338 18.52 9.85 6.02
N PHE A 339 17.44 9.25 5.53
CA PHE A 339 16.34 9.93 4.88
C PHE A 339 15.40 10.52 5.94
N GLY A 340 15.04 11.80 5.79
CA GLY A 340 13.99 12.42 6.61
C GLY A 340 12.64 11.95 6.10
N PHE A 341 12.05 12.72 5.19
CA PHE A 341 10.89 12.29 4.43
C PHE A 341 10.80 13.04 3.11
N GLY A 342 9.96 12.57 2.20
CA GLY A 342 9.75 13.24 0.93
C GLY A 342 8.52 12.73 0.18
N VAL A 343 8.13 13.50 -0.83
CA VAL A 343 7.04 13.17 -1.76
C VAL A 343 7.64 13.13 -3.16
N TRP A 344 7.72 11.93 -3.72
CA TRP A 344 8.18 11.70 -5.07
C TRP A 344 6.99 11.62 -6.02
N ASN A 345 7.00 12.42 -7.08
CA ASN A 345 5.95 12.42 -8.08
C ASN A 345 6.31 11.42 -9.20
N LEU A 346 5.52 10.35 -9.34
CA LEU A 346 5.79 9.28 -10.31
C LEU A 346 5.65 9.76 -11.76
N ARG A 347 4.86 10.81 -12.00
CA ARG A 347 4.61 11.35 -13.34
C ARG A 347 5.69 12.33 -13.78
N THR A 348 6.04 13.29 -12.91
CA THR A 348 7.07 14.29 -13.22
C THR A 348 8.48 13.78 -12.97
N GLN A 349 8.63 12.67 -12.23
CA GLN A 349 9.92 12.11 -11.82
C GLN A 349 10.79 13.13 -11.07
N HIS A 350 10.16 13.89 -10.18
CA HIS A 350 10.81 14.85 -9.32
C HIS A 350 10.29 14.75 -7.88
N TRP A 351 11.11 15.21 -6.94
CA TRP A 351 10.67 15.43 -5.56
C TRP A 351 9.84 16.70 -5.49
N ASP A 352 8.56 16.57 -5.18
CA ASP A 352 7.69 17.71 -4.85
C ASP A 352 8.06 18.27 -3.46
N LEU A 353 8.62 17.40 -2.61
CA LEU A 353 9.26 17.74 -1.34
C LEU A 353 10.35 16.71 -1.04
N GLN A 354 11.50 17.16 -0.55
CA GLN A 354 12.51 16.28 0.02
C GLN A 354 13.14 16.97 1.21
N MET A 355 13.19 16.27 2.34
CA MET A 355 13.84 16.75 3.55
C MET A 355 14.79 15.69 4.09
N ASN A 356 16.01 16.12 4.42
CA ASN A 356 16.97 15.21 5.03
C ASN A 356 16.65 14.99 6.52
N ARG A 357 17.31 14.00 7.13
CA ARG A 357 17.01 13.61 8.50
C ARG A 357 17.33 14.69 9.53
N ASP A 358 18.38 15.48 9.32
CA ASP A 358 18.78 16.51 10.28
C ASP A 358 17.81 17.69 10.24
N GLU A 359 17.35 18.09 9.06
CA GLU A 359 16.27 19.07 8.88
C GLU A 359 14.96 18.58 9.53
N ALA A 360 14.56 17.32 9.30
CA ALA A 360 13.35 16.76 9.88
C ALA A 360 13.40 16.75 11.42
N LYS A 361 14.56 16.48 12.02
CA LYS A 361 14.76 16.54 13.48
C LYS A 361 14.61 17.95 14.04
N GLN A 362 15.05 18.98 13.31
CA GLN A 362 14.94 20.37 13.75
C GLN A 362 13.47 20.84 13.86
N LEU A 363 12.56 20.18 13.14
CA LEU A 363 11.13 20.50 13.17
C LEU A 363 10.38 19.86 14.35
N ALA A 364 11.05 19.07 15.19
CA ALA A 364 10.46 18.37 16.33
C ALA A 364 9.19 17.58 15.95
N ILE A 365 9.19 16.98 14.75
CA ILE A 365 8.07 16.18 14.23
C ILE A 365 8.09 14.83 14.94
N THR A 366 6.95 14.47 15.53
CA THR A 366 6.73 13.15 16.15
C THR A 366 5.97 12.22 15.22
N LYS A 367 5.15 12.78 14.31
CA LYS A 367 4.39 12.05 13.30
C LYS A 367 4.19 12.92 12.07
N VAL A 368 4.40 12.33 10.89
CA VAL A 368 4.04 12.90 9.59
C VAL A 368 3.17 11.90 8.84
N ALA A 369 2.17 12.42 8.14
CA ALA A 369 1.38 11.64 7.21
C ALA A 369 1.09 12.49 5.97
N TYR A 370 0.80 11.83 4.86
CA TYR A 370 0.59 12.47 3.59
C TYR A 370 -0.69 11.97 2.93
N PHE A 371 -1.47 12.88 2.35
CA PHE A 371 -2.60 12.53 1.51
C PHE A 371 -2.95 13.65 0.53
N ALA A 372 -3.08 13.34 -0.76
CA ALA A 372 -3.54 14.24 -1.83
C ALA A 372 -2.91 15.65 -1.75
N GLY A 373 -1.58 15.72 -1.78
CA GLY A 373 -0.84 16.99 -1.72
C GLY A 373 -0.75 17.65 -0.34
N HIS A 374 -1.33 17.07 0.72
CA HIS A 374 -1.31 17.64 2.06
C HIS A 374 -0.43 16.81 3.01
N LEU A 375 0.45 17.48 3.74
CA LEU A 375 1.14 16.90 4.90
C LEU A 375 0.39 17.22 6.18
N TYR A 376 0.20 16.19 7.00
CA TYR A 376 -0.36 16.28 8.35
C TYR A 376 0.77 16.07 9.34
N LEU A 377 1.11 17.13 10.07
CA LEU A 377 2.21 17.11 11.02
C LEU A 377 1.68 17.09 12.44
N THR A 378 2.32 16.28 13.27
CA THR A 378 2.23 16.33 14.73
C THR A 378 3.62 16.61 15.27
N SER A 379 3.77 17.71 16.00
CA SER A 379 5.01 18.12 16.65
C SER A 379 4.98 17.83 18.15
N GLU A 380 6.16 17.89 18.78
CA GLU A 380 6.28 17.83 20.24
C GLU A 380 5.32 18.80 20.95
N GLY A 381 4.78 18.37 22.09
CA GLY A 381 3.80 19.14 22.84
C GLY A 381 2.38 19.13 22.25
N GLY A 382 2.06 18.18 21.36
CA GLY A 382 0.69 17.96 20.86
C GLY A 382 0.22 19.05 19.89
N LYS A 383 1.14 19.69 19.17
CA LYS A 383 0.80 20.69 18.15
C LYS A 383 0.55 20.01 16.82
N TYR A 384 -0.49 20.44 16.13
CA TYR A 384 -0.91 19.89 14.85
C TYR A 384 -0.79 20.95 13.76
N SER A 385 -0.44 20.56 12.54
CA SER A 385 -0.55 21.47 11.40
C SER A 385 -0.77 20.70 10.11
N THR A 386 -1.27 21.43 9.10
CA THR A 386 -1.39 20.92 7.74
C THR A 386 -0.63 21.85 6.80
N ILE A 387 0.21 21.28 5.94
CA ILE A 387 0.94 21.96 4.88
C ILE A 387 0.41 21.46 3.54
N VAL A 388 0.23 22.37 2.57
CA VAL A 388 -0.13 22.04 1.18
C VAL A 388 1.12 22.12 0.34
N LEU A 389 1.44 21.06 -0.40
CA LEU A 389 2.59 21.05 -1.30
C LEU A 389 2.29 21.78 -2.62
N PRO A 390 3.30 22.41 -3.25
CA PRO A 390 4.72 22.42 -2.86
C PRO A 390 5.07 23.49 -1.79
N ASP A 391 4.10 24.26 -1.31
CA ASP A 391 4.34 25.23 -0.26
C ASP A 391 4.81 24.54 1.04
N THR A 392 5.59 25.25 1.84
CA THR A 392 6.09 24.76 3.14
C THR A 392 5.47 25.50 4.32
N ALA A 393 4.65 26.53 4.04
CA ALA A 393 3.91 27.25 5.06
C ALA A 393 2.67 26.44 5.49
N PRO A 394 2.34 26.39 6.80
CA PRO A 394 1.14 25.73 7.26
C PRO A 394 -0.09 26.49 6.79
N VAL A 395 -1.01 25.79 6.12
CA VAL A 395 -2.33 26.32 5.75
C VAL A 395 -3.32 26.26 6.91
N ARG A 396 -3.08 25.37 7.88
CA ARG A 396 -3.85 25.27 9.14
C ARG A 396 -2.95 24.89 10.31
N SER A 397 -3.27 25.43 11.48
CA SER A 397 -2.61 25.15 12.77
C SER A 397 -3.29 24.02 13.56
N SER A 398 -4.24 23.30 12.96
CA SER A 398 -4.86 22.09 13.52
C SER A 398 -5.67 21.33 12.46
N TRP A 399 -5.99 20.06 12.73
CA TRP A 399 -6.88 19.21 11.95
C TRP A 399 -7.63 18.24 12.88
N ALA A 400 -8.90 17.94 12.56
CA ALA A 400 -9.76 17.03 13.34
C ALA A 400 -9.96 15.66 12.67
N VAL A 401 -9.69 15.60 11.37
CA VAL A 401 -9.79 14.39 10.54
C VAL A 401 -8.58 14.32 9.63
N ARG A 402 -8.14 13.09 9.33
CA ARG A 402 -6.99 12.84 8.48
C ARG A 402 -7.28 11.71 7.48
N PRO A 403 -7.43 12.01 6.18
CA PRO A 403 -7.42 10.97 5.16
C PRO A 403 -6.04 10.29 5.10
N PHE A 404 -6.00 9.00 4.82
CA PHE A 404 -4.75 8.24 4.83
C PHE A 404 -4.66 7.10 3.81
N GLY A 405 -5.73 6.81 3.09
CA GLY A 405 -5.74 5.78 2.05
C GLY A 405 -6.94 5.93 1.15
N ARG A 406 -6.85 5.38 -0.06
CA ARG A 406 -7.94 5.39 -1.04
C ARG A 406 -8.32 3.96 -1.40
N ILE A 407 -9.61 3.74 -1.56
CA ILE A 407 -10.21 2.56 -2.16
C ILE A 407 -11.09 3.03 -3.32
N SER A 408 -11.67 2.14 -4.12
CA SER A 408 -12.33 2.53 -5.38
C SER A 408 -13.52 3.48 -5.17
N GLY A 409 -13.29 4.79 -5.36
CA GLY A 409 -14.29 5.85 -5.19
C GLY A 409 -14.56 6.29 -3.74
N TRP A 410 -13.73 5.83 -2.80
CA TRP A 410 -13.86 6.19 -1.38
C TRP A 410 -12.50 6.42 -0.73
N THR A 411 -12.46 7.32 0.24
CA THR A 411 -11.27 7.63 1.01
C THR A 411 -11.42 7.14 2.45
N LEU A 412 -10.37 6.47 2.95
CA LEU A 412 -10.20 6.10 4.35
C LEU A 412 -9.81 7.34 5.16
N VAL A 413 -10.63 7.67 6.15
CA VAL A 413 -10.46 8.86 6.99
C VAL A 413 -10.37 8.46 8.45
N CYS A 414 -9.27 8.86 9.08
CA CYS A 414 -9.08 8.77 10.51
C CYS A 414 -9.75 9.95 11.22
N GLN A 415 -10.43 9.66 12.33
CA GLN A 415 -11.11 10.65 13.17
C GLN A 415 -10.67 10.56 14.63
N GLY A 416 -10.69 11.70 15.31
CA GLY A 416 -10.43 11.80 16.74
C GLY A 416 -8.97 11.62 17.13
N GLU A 417 -8.05 11.57 16.17
CA GLU A 417 -6.62 11.36 16.41
C GLU A 417 -5.96 12.48 17.22
N THR A 418 -6.46 13.71 17.06
CA THR A 418 -5.96 14.91 17.75
C THR A 418 -6.69 15.19 19.06
N ALA A 419 -7.63 14.33 19.47
CA ALA A 419 -8.34 14.49 20.73
C ALA A 419 -7.45 14.07 21.92
N GLU A 420 -7.56 14.78 23.04
CA GLU A 420 -6.79 14.53 24.29
C GLU A 420 -6.74 13.06 24.78
N PRO A 421 -7.81 12.21 24.68
CA PRO A 421 -7.68 10.81 25.06
C PRO A 421 -6.91 9.96 24.04
N ALA A 422 -6.77 10.42 22.79
CA ALA A 422 -6.32 9.62 21.67
C ALA A 422 -4.80 9.51 21.55
N LYS A 423 -4.04 10.46 22.12
CA LYS A 423 -2.55 10.45 22.11
C LYS A 423 -1.94 10.19 20.71
N GLY A 424 -2.60 10.65 19.64
CA GLY A 424 -2.15 10.44 18.26
C GLY A 424 -2.55 9.10 17.63
N GLU A 425 -3.35 8.29 18.31
CA GLU A 425 -3.98 7.08 17.76
C GLU A 425 -5.31 7.39 17.09
N CYS A 426 -5.60 6.67 16.01
CA CYS A 426 -6.88 6.80 15.33
C CYS A 426 -8.01 6.23 16.17
N GLN A 427 -9.01 7.04 16.53
CA GLN A 427 -10.16 6.58 17.33
C GLN A 427 -11.19 5.85 16.47
N GLN A 428 -11.46 6.39 15.28
CA GLN A 428 -12.42 5.82 14.34
C GLN A 428 -11.89 5.95 12.93
N ILE A 429 -12.11 4.90 12.14
CA ILE A 429 -11.83 4.89 10.71
C ILE A 429 -13.16 4.78 10.00
N VAL A 430 -13.43 5.74 9.12
CA VAL A 430 -14.64 5.80 8.31
C VAL A 430 -14.26 5.88 6.85
N LEU A 431 -15.19 5.49 5.98
CA LEU A 431 -15.07 5.74 4.55
C LEU A 431 -15.89 6.98 4.20
N VAL A 432 -15.30 7.86 3.39
CA VAL A 432 -15.97 9.03 2.82
C VAL A 432 -15.98 8.88 1.32
N LYS A 433 -17.15 9.06 0.70
CA LYS A 433 -17.30 8.95 -0.75
C LYS A 433 -16.55 10.10 -1.43
N ASP A 434 -15.78 9.78 -2.44
CA ASP A 434 -15.08 10.77 -3.25
C ASP A 434 -16.10 11.57 -4.08
N GLN A 435 -15.80 12.84 -4.32
CA GLN A 435 -16.55 13.75 -5.18
C GLN A 435 -15.67 14.07 -6.40
N ASP A 436 -16.22 13.87 -7.60
CA ASP A 436 -15.48 14.05 -8.86
C ASP A 436 -14.14 13.29 -8.91
N GLY A 437 -14.10 12.12 -8.27
CA GLY A 437 -12.90 11.26 -8.21
C GLY A 437 -11.89 11.64 -7.12
N HIS A 438 -12.18 12.65 -6.30
CA HIS A 438 -11.28 13.13 -5.25
C HIS A 438 -11.95 13.20 -3.88
N TYR A 439 -11.15 13.03 -2.84
CA TYR A 439 -11.63 13.26 -1.48
C TYR A 439 -12.03 14.74 -1.34
N PRO A 440 -13.27 15.06 -0.88
CA PRO A 440 -13.74 16.44 -0.80
C PRO A 440 -12.96 17.29 0.22
N GLY A 441 -12.17 16.67 1.10
CA GLY A 441 -11.27 17.36 2.01
C GLY A 441 -11.97 18.04 3.20
N PRO A 442 -11.26 18.24 4.32
CA PRO A 442 -11.63 19.20 5.36
C PRO A 442 -11.04 20.60 5.11
N TRP A 443 -10.39 20.81 3.95
CA TRP A 443 -9.45 21.92 3.73
C TRP A 443 -10.09 23.23 3.29
N THR A 444 -11.39 23.23 2.97
CA THR A 444 -12.18 24.45 2.73
C THR A 444 -12.44 25.23 4.00
#